data_AF-A0A1E5V6I2-F1
#
_entry.id   AF-A0A1E5V6I2-F1
#
_cell.length_a   1.000
_cell.length_b   1.000
_cell.length_c   1.000
_cell.angle_alpha   90.00
_cell.angle_beta   90.00
_cell.angle_gamma   90.00
#
_symmetry.space_group_name_H-M   'P 1'
#
loop_
_entity.id
_entity.type
_entity.pdbx_description
1 polymer ?
#
loop_
_entity_poly.entity_id
_entity_poly.type
_entity_poly.pdbx_seq_one_letter_code
_entity_poly.pdbx_strand_id
1 'polypeptide(L)'
;MAGGFAVVKRSDDPRADFRRSMAEMVVGRGIYDADGLERLLRCFLALNDPCHRRDIVAAFGDVWEAVFSNPPPSHATSKAPSFKAAAAVPHP
;
A
#
# COMPACT_ATOMS: atom_id res chain seq x y z
N MET A 1 -12.04 5.50 38.19
CA MET A 1 -11.71 5.99 36.84
C MET A 1 -11.46 4.77 35.96
N ALA A 2 -12.47 4.30 35.25
CA ALA A 2 -12.28 3.21 34.28
C ALA A 2 -11.58 3.81 33.06
N GLY A 3 -10.24 3.74 33.06
CA GLY A 3 -9.46 4.03 31.86
C GLY A 3 -9.83 2.98 30.83
N GLY A 4 -10.68 3.35 29.88
CA GLY A 4 -10.95 2.52 28.71
C GLY A 4 -9.63 2.21 28.07
N PHE A 5 -9.19 0.95 28.17
CA PHE A 5 -8.10 0.44 27.38
C PHE A 5 -8.55 0.59 25.93
N ALA A 6 -8.12 1.67 25.28
CA ALA A 6 -8.16 1.75 23.85
C ALA A 6 -7.30 0.58 23.38
N VAL A 7 -7.97 -0.52 23.04
CA VAL A 7 -7.34 -1.68 22.43
C VAL A 7 -6.85 -1.14 21.11
N VAL A 8 -5.61 -0.67 21.08
CA VAL A 8 -4.90 -0.33 19.85
C VAL A 8 -4.94 -1.64 19.10
N LYS A 9 -5.85 -1.73 18.14
CA LYS A 9 -5.94 -2.84 17.22
C LYS A 9 -4.61 -2.75 16.47
N ARG A 10 -3.59 -3.43 17.00
CA ARG A 10 -2.34 -3.66 16.31
C ARG A 10 -2.76 -4.44 15.10
N SER A 11 -3.02 -3.71 14.02
CA SER A 11 -3.21 -4.35 12.75
C SER A 11 -1.99 -5.19 12.48
N ASP A 12 -2.21 -6.37 11.94
CA ASP A 12 -1.13 -7.26 11.55
C ASP A 12 -0.19 -6.57 10.54
N ASP A 13 -0.74 -5.60 9.77
CA ASP A 13 0.00 -4.78 8.81
C ASP A 13 -0.34 -3.27 8.96
N PRO A 14 0.33 -2.54 9.87
CA PRO A 14 0.07 -1.11 10.09
C PRO A 14 0.29 -0.27 8.84
N ARG A 15 1.26 -0.64 7.99
CA ARG A 15 1.52 0.04 6.71
C ARG A 15 0.31 -0.02 5.77
N ALA A 16 -0.27 -1.21 5.57
CA ALA A 16 -1.42 -1.37 4.70
C ALA A 16 -2.65 -0.58 5.20
N ASP A 17 -2.84 -0.50 6.53
CA ASP A 17 -3.92 0.30 7.10
C ASP A 17 -3.71 1.80 6.94
N PHE A 18 -2.49 2.30 7.15
CA PHE A 18 -2.17 3.70 6.87
C PHE A 18 -2.35 4.02 5.38
N ARG A 19 -1.91 3.12 4.49
CA ARG A 19 -2.07 3.27 3.05
C ARG A 19 -3.54 3.37 2.66
N ARG A 20 -4.38 2.46 3.18
CA ARG A 20 -5.83 2.49 2.89
C ARG A 20 -6.46 3.79 3.39
N SER A 21 -6.12 4.20 4.62
CA SER A 21 -6.64 5.43 5.22
C SER A 21 -6.20 6.68 4.45
N MET A 22 -4.96 6.74 3.97
CA MET A 22 -4.46 7.83 3.13
C MET A 22 -5.12 7.84 1.76
N ALA A 23 -5.27 6.68 1.11
CA ALA A 23 -5.92 6.57 -0.20
C ALA A 23 -7.40 6.98 -0.14
N GLU A 24 -8.13 6.57 0.91
CA GLU A 24 -9.50 7.01 1.15
C GLU A 24 -9.59 8.52 1.34
N MET A 25 -8.61 9.16 2.01
CA MET A 25 -8.56 10.62 2.13
C MET A 25 -8.22 11.33 0.82
N VAL A 26 -7.30 10.78 0.03
CA VAL A 26 -6.93 11.32 -1.29
C VAL A 26 -8.13 11.30 -2.23
N VAL A 27 -8.80 10.15 -2.35
CA VAL A 27 -9.95 9.99 -3.24
C VAL A 27 -11.19 10.69 -2.67
N GLY A 28 -11.48 10.49 -1.39
CA GLY A 28 -12.70 10.99 -0.75
C GLY A 28 -12.72 12.49 -0.52
N ARG A 29 -11.55 13.14 -0.34
CA ARG A 29 -11.44 14.60 -0.17
C ARG A 29 -10.82 15.31 -1.37
N GLY A 30 -10.44 14.57 -2.43
CA GLY A 30 -9.87 15.13 -3.65
C GLY A 30 -8.48 15.74 -3.47
N ILE A 31 -7.64 15.14 -2.63
CA ILE A 31 -6.30 15.65 -2.31
C ILE A 31 -5.28 15.10 -3.32
N TYR A 32 -5.19 15.74 -4.48
CA TYR A 32 -4.28 15.31 -5.56
C TYR A 32 -3.06 16.21 -5.73
N ASP A 33 -3.06 17.39 -5.10
CA ASP A 33 -1.93 18.31 -5.14
C ASP A 33 -0.84 17.93 -4.13
N ALA A 34 0.41 18.21 -4.48
CA ALA A 34 1.58 17.94 -3.63
C ALA A 34 1.43 18.56 -2.22
N ASP A 35 0.94 19.80 -2.15
CA ASP A 35 0.71 20.54 -0.91
C ASP A 35 -0.35 19.87 0.00
N GLY A 36 -1.38 19.29 -0.63
CA GLY A 36 -2.43 18.55 0.06
C GLY A 36 -1.93 17.23 0.63
N LEU A 37 -1.14 16.51 -0.16
CA LEU A 37 -0.50 15.25 0.23
C LEU A 37 0.54 15.46 1.34
N GLU A 38 1.31 16.54 1.28
CA GLU A 38 2.26 16.90 2.34
C GLU A 38 1.54 17.20 3.66
N ARG A 39 0.42 17.96 3.61
CA ARG A 39 -0.43 18.18 4.79
C ARG A 39 -1.00 16.87 5.35
N LEU A 40 -1.44 15.97 4.48
CA LEU A 40 -1.92 14.65 4.88
C LEU A 40 -0.83 13.86 5.63
N LEU A 41 0.38 13.79 5.06
CA LEU A 41 1.51 13.12 5.70
C LEU A 41 1.85 13.73 7.06
N ARG A 42 1.94 15.06 7.14
CA ARG A 42 2.20 15.75 8.42
C ARG A 42 1.14 15.45 9.46
N CYS A 43 -0.13 15.39 9.07
CA CYS A 43 -1.22 15.03 9.96
C CYS A 43 -1.05 13.62 10.54
N PHE A 44 -0.76 12.62 9.69
CA PHE A 44 -0.50 11.25 10.16
C PHE A 44 0.72 11.18 11.09
N LEU A 45 1.82 11.89 10.78
CA LEU A 45 3.01 11.91 11.63
C LEU A 45 2.79 12.60 12.98
N ALA A 46 1.88 13.58 13.06
CA ALA A 46 1.53 14.28 14.28
C ALA A 46 0.53 13.50 15.16
N LEU A 47 -0.39 12.76 14.53
CA LEU A 47 -1.40 11.97 15.22
C LEU A 47 -0.88 10.62 15.76
N ASN A 48 0.27 10.15 15.28
CA ASN A 48 0.80 8.82 15.61
C ASN A 48 2.16 8.90 16.31
N ASP A 49 2.41 7.91 17.17
CA ASP A 49 3.66 7.77 17.90
C ASP A 49 4.87 7.61 16.95
N PRO A 50 6.08 8.08 17.33
CA PRO A 50 7.29 7.93 16.54
C PRO A 50 7.56 6.51 16.03
N CYS A 51 7.14 5.48 16.77
CA CYS A 51 7.31 4.08 16.35
C CYS A 51 6.62 3.76 15.01
N HIS A 52 5.53 4.43 14.67
CA HIS A 52 4.77 4.21 13.44
C HIS A 52 5.22 5.09 12.27
N ARG A 53 6.14 6.03 12.49
CA ARG A 53 6.58 6.97 11.44
C ARG A 53 7.16 6.25 10.22
N ARG A 54 7.88 5.14 10.43
CA ARG A 54 8.43 4.35 9.31
C ARG A 54 7.32 3.75 8.45
N ASP A 55 6.28 3.20 9.07
CA ASP A 55 5.15 2.60 8.36
C ASP A 55 4.31 3.66 7.64
N ILE A 56 4.13 4.83 8.26
CA ILE A 56 3.42 5.99 7.68
C ILE A 56 4.15 6.51 6.44
N VAL A 57 5.48 6.69 6.51
CA VAL A 57 6.27 7.17 5.36
C VAL A 57 6.30 6.12 4.23
N ALA A 58 6.40 4.83 4.57
CA ALA A 58 6.33 3.76 3.59
C ALA A 58 4.96 3.71 2.89
N ALA A 59 3.87 3.83 3.64
CA ALA A 59 2.52 3.91 3.11
C ALA A 59 2.31 5.14 2.22
N PHE A 60 2.86 6.29 2.59
CA PHE A 60 2.81 7.50 1.78
C PHE A 60 3.51 7.32 0.43
N GLY A 61 4.69 6.67 0.41
CA GLY A 61 5.38 6.33 -0.83
C GLY A 61 4.53 5.45 -1.75
N ASP A 62 3.84 4.45 -1.20
CA ASP A 62 2.93 3.59 -1.98
C ASP A 62 1.77 4.39 -2.61
N VAL A 63 1.20 5.36 -1.87
CA VAL A 63 0.13 6.22 -2.38
C VAL A 63 0.68 7.17 -3.46
N TRP A 64 1.88 7.72 -3.25
CA TRP A 64 2.53 8.60 -4.23
C TRP A 64 2.77 7.87 -5.55
N GLU A 65 3.33 6.67 -5.51
CA GLU A 65 3.48 5.82 -6.70
C GLU A 65 2.11 5.52 -7.32
N ALA A 66 1.09 5.18 -6.55
CA ALA A 66 -0.23 4.89 -7.11
C ALA A 66 -0.91 6.10 -7.79
N VAL A 67 -0.64 7.32 -7.31
CA VAL A 67 -1.26 8.56 -7.82
C VAL A 67 -0.46 9.16 -8.98
N PHE A 68 0.87 9.12 -8.92
CA PHE A 68 1.74 9.81 -9.88
C PHE A 68 2.50 8.86 -10.82
N SER A 69 2.77 7.63 -10.40
CA SER A 69 3.27 6.60 -11.30
C SER A 69 2.08 6.03 -12.04
N ASN A 70 1.77 6.63 -13.19
CA ASN A 70 0.92 6.03 -14.20
C ASN A 70 1.78 5.10 -15.07
N PRO A 71 1.91 3.78 -14.78
CA PRO A 71 2.12 2.87 -15.88
C PRO A 71 0.81 2.83 -16.69
N PRO A 72 0.86 2.87 -18.03
CA PRO A 72 -0.32 2.47 -18.81
C PRO A 72 -0.78 1.08 -18.34
N PRO A 73 -2.06 0.71 -18.51
CA PRO A 73 -2.50 -0.65 -18.27
C PRO A 73 -1.79 -1.58 -19.26
N SER A 74 -0.61 -2.07 -18.86
CA SER A 74 0.09 -3.15 -19.51
C SER A 74 -0.69 -4.43 -19.23
N HIS A 75 -1.75 -4.64 -20.00
CA HIS A 75 -2.22 -5.98 -20.32
C HIS A 75 -1.11 -6.69 -21.12
N ALA A 76 -0.09 -7.21 -20.42
CA ALA A 76 0.94 -8.12 -20.92
C ALA A 76 1.90 -8.41 -19.75
N THR A 77 2.14 -9.63 -19.27
CA THR A 77 1.97 -10.94 -19.88
C THR A 77 1.66 -11.98 -18.81
N SER A 78 0.79 -12.90 -19.23
CA SER A 78 0.52 -14.22 -18.70
C SER A 78 1.59 -14.79 -17.77
N LYS A 79 1.13 -15.34 -16.64
CA LYS A 79 1.73 -16.52 -16.02
C LYS A 79 2.02 -17.54 -17.13
N ALA A 80 3.29 -17.66 -17.54
CA ALA A 80 3.68 -18.70 -18.46
C ALA A 80 3.40 -20.06 -17.79
N PRO A 81 2.64 -20.98 -18.40
CA PRO A 81 2.70 -22.36 -17.97
C PRO A 81 4.10 -22.88 -18.31
N SER A 82 4.87 -23.28 -17.31
CA SER A 82 6.06 -24.10 -17.54
C SER A 82 5.62 -25.41 -18.19
N PHE A 83 5.66 -25.49 -19.50
CA PHE A 83 5.72 -26.77 -20.18
C PHE A 83 7.14 -27.32 -19.97
N LYS A 84 7.27 -28.31 -19.09
CA LYS A 84 8.42 -29.21 -19.20
C LYS A 84 8.09 -30.20 -20.30
N ALA A 85 8.66 -29.97 -21.48
CA ALA A 85 8.77 -31.00 -22.51
C ALA A 85 9.95 -31.93 -22.12
N ALA A 86 9.67 -33.23 -22.03
CA ALA A 86 10.71 -34.27 -22.02
C ALA A 86 10.19 -35.47 -22.83
N ALA A 87 11.09 -35.96 -23.67
CA ALA A 87 10.87 -36.78 -24.86
C ALA A 87 10.18 -38.12 -24.62
N ALA A 88 9.30 -38.49 -25.57
CA ALA A 88 8.92 -39.86 -25.83
C ALA A 88 10.10 -40.60 -26.47
N VAL A 89 10.52 -41.70 -25.85
CA VAL A 89 11.39 -42.70 -26.48
C VAL A 89 10.47 -43.86 -26.91
N PRO A 90 10.29 -44.12 -28.21
CA PRO A 90 9.52 -45.27 -28.65
C PRO A 90 10.32 -46.57 -28.43
N HIS A 91 9.66 -47.51 -27.77
CA HIS A 91 10.01 -48.92 -27.62
C HIS A 91 9.75 -49.68 -28.94
N PRO A 92 10.56 -50.69 -29.29
CA PRO A 92 10.10 -51.77 -30.16
C PRO A 92 9.11 -52.70 -29.43
#